data_AF-A0A9X5XCE2-F1
#
_entry.id   AF-A0A9X5XCE2-F1
#
_cell.length_a   1.000
_cell.length_b   1.000
_cell.length_c   1.000
_cell.angle_alpha   90.00
_cell.angle_beta   90.00
_cell.angle_gamma   90.00
#
_symmetry.space_group_name_H-M   'P 1'
#
loop_
_entity.id
_entity.type
_entity.pdbx_description
1 polymer ?
#
loop_
_entity_poly.entity_id
_entity_poly.type
_entity_poly.pdbx_seq_one_letter_code
_entity_poly.pdbx_strand_id
1 'polypeptide(L)' 'FDGKVEHDLNDVRWALDVGDHVPLTVFDARERGSVRDALLVVLEHALATAQQ' A
#
# COMPACT_ATOMS: atom_id res chain seq x y z
N PHE A 1 -3.55 -12.53 -10.46
CA PHE A 1 -3.26 -11.10 -10.69
C PHE A 1 -2.51 -10.95 -12.01
N ASP A 2 -3.23 -10.69 -13.10
CA ASP A 2 -2.68 -10.35 -14.43
C ASP A 2 -2.62 -8.82 -14.63
N GLY A 3 -2.32 -8.07 -13.56
CA GLY A 3 -2.45 -6.61 -13.51
C GLY A 3 -3.86 -6.11 -13.18
N LYS A 4 -4.75 -7.01 -12.75
CA LYS A 4 -6.13 -6.67 -12.37
C LYS A 4 -6.28 -6.69 -10.86
N VAL A 5 -6.78 -5.58 -10.31
CA VAL A 5 -7.22 -5.48 -8.92
C VAL A 5 -8.66 -5.98 -8.85
N GLU A 6 -8.85 -7.14 -8.24
CA GLU A 6 -10.15 -7.83 -8.23
C GLU A 6 -10.97 -7.58 -6.96
N HIS A 7 -10.35 -7.03 -5.91
CA HIS A 7 -10.96 -6.75 -4.62
C HIS A 7 -10.81 -5.27 -4.26
N ASP A 8 -11.83 -4.71 -3.62
CA ASP A 8 -11.73 -3.36 -3.04
C ASP A 8 -10.70 -3.36 -1.90
N LEU A 9 -9.98 -2.26 -1.74
CA LEU A 9 -8.96 -2.18 -0.70
C LEU A 9 -9.54 -2.22 0.72
N ASN A 10 -10.78 -1.78 0.93
CA ASN A 10 -11.40 -1.90 2.24
C ASN A 10 -11.76 -3.35 2.57
N ASP A 11 -12.16 -4.15 1.58
CA ASP A 11 -12.41 -5.58 1.77
C ASP A 11 -11.12 -6.31 2.13
N VAL A 12 -10.02 -5.98 1.44
CA VAL A 12 -8.69 -6.53 1.74
C VAL A 12 -8.23 -6.10 3.13
N ARG A 13 -8.40 -4.83 3.49
CA ARG A 13 -8.05 -4.31 4.83
C ARG A 13 -8.79 -5.08 5.92
N TRP A 14 -10.11 -5.23 5.77
CA TRP A 14 -10.93 -5.96 6.72
C TRP A 14 -10.53 -7.43 6.84
N ALA A 15 -10.33 -8.11 5.70
CA ALA A 15 -10.00 -9.53 5.68
C ALA A 15 -8.63 -9.84 6.32
N LEU A 16 -7.70 -8.90 6.27
CA LEU A 16 -6.35 -9.03 6.82
C LEU A 16 -6.18 -8.39 8.22
N ASP A 17 -7.26 -7.87 8.81
CA ASP A 17 -7.25 -7.15 10.10
C ASP A 17 -6.18 -6.02 10.14
N VAL A 18 -6.07 -5.27 9.04
CA VAL A 18 -5.10 -4.18 8.91
C VAL A 18 -5.70 -2.89 9.50
N GLY A 19 -5.04 -2.34 10.52
CA GLY A 19 -5.48 -1.11 11.17
C GLY A 19 -5.42 0.12 10.26
N ASP A 20 -6.31 1.10 10.49
CA ASP A 20 -6.45 2.30 9.64
C ASP A 20 -5.19 3.17 9.52
N HIS A 21 -4.30 3.09 10.51
CA HIS A 21 -3.03 3.81 10.52
C HIS A 21 -1.96 3.19 9.61
N VAL A 22 -2.18 1.95 9.16
CA VAL A 22 -1.25 1.24 8.26
C VAL A 22 -1.65 1.56 6.81
N PRO A 23 -0.75 2.16 6.01
CA PRO A 23 -1.04 2.44 4.61
C PRO A 23 -1.23 1.14 3.82
N LEU A 24 -2.31 1.07 3.04
CA LEU A 24 -2.58 -0.02 2.11
C LEU A 24 -2.65 0.55 0.70
N THR A 25 -1.79 0.08 -0.20
CA THR A 25 -1.70 0.54 -1.58
C THR A 25 -1.55 -0.62 -2.54
N VAL A 26 -2.13 -0.49 -3.73
CA VAL A 26 -1.88 -1.40 -4.85
C VAL A 26 -0.63 -0.95 -5.58
N PHE A 27 0.24 -1.89 -5.93
CA PHE A 27 1.32 -1.61 -6.86
C PHE A 27 1.54 -2.78 -7.83
N ASP A 28 2.06 -2.47 -9.01
CA ASP A 28 2.50 -3.45 -10.00
C ASP A 28 4.03 -3.41 -10.15
N ALA A 29 4.69 -4.50 -9.77
CA ALA A 29 6.14 -4.63 -9.84
C ALA A 29 6.70 -4.54 -11.28
N ARG A 30 5.87 -4.78 -12.29
CA ARG A 30 6.24 -4.69 -13.71
C ARG A 30 6.34 -3.23 -14.19
N GLU A 31 5.72 -2.32 -13.45
CA GLU A 31 5.67 -0.89 -13.76
C GLU A 31 6.57 -0.11 -12.81
N ARG A 32 7.74 0.34 -13.31
CA ARG A 32 8.74 1.07 -12.49
C ARG A 32 8.16 2.28 -11.75
N GLY A 33 7.20 2.98 -12.35
CA GLY A 33 6.51 4.10 -11.73
C GLY A 33 5.69 3.67 -10.51
N SER A 34 4.93 2.59 -10.65
CA SER A 34 4.12 2.03 -9.56
C SER A 34 4.97 1.59 -8.37
N VAL A 35 6.14 0.96 -8.63
CA VAL A 35 7.09 0.59 -7.57
C VAL A 35 7.64 1.81 -6.84
N ARG A 36 8.04 2.85 -7.58
CA ARG A 36 8.50 4.11 -6.97
C ARG A 36 7.42 4.70 -6.07
N ASP A 37 6.18 4.75 -6.54
CA ASP A 37 5.08 5.36 -5.79
C ASP A 37 4.77 4.56 -4.51
N ALA A 38 4.84 3.22 -4.56
CA ALA A 38 4.74 2.39 -3.36
C ALA A 38 5.88 2.64 -2.36
N LEU A 39 7.12 2.82 -2.84
CA LEU A 39 8.26 3.13 -1.98
C LEU A 39 8.16 4.52 -1.32
N LEU A 40 7.55 5.50 -2.00
CA LEU A 40 7.28 6.81 -1.41
C LEU A 40 6.30 6.70 -0.24
N VAL A 41 5.22 5.92 -0.39
CA VAL A 41 4.28 5.65 0.71
C VAL A 41 4.98 5.02 1.92
N VAL A 42 5.87 4.06 1.69
CA VAL A 42 6.67 3.43 2.77
C VAL A 42 7.57 4.46 3.45
N LEU A 43 8.27 5.29 2.68
CA LEU A 43 9.14 6.34 3.21
C LEU A 43 8.36 7.35 4.07
N GLU A 44 7.24 7.84 3.56
CA GLU A 44 6.38 8.79 4.25
C GLU A 44 5.85 8.21 5.56
N HIS A 45 5.41 6.95 5.56
CA HIS A 45 4.94 6.26 6.76
C HIS A 45 6.07 6.07 7.79
N ALA A 46 7.27 5.70 7.35
CA ALA A 46 8.42 5.56 8.22
C ALA A 46 8.82 6.89 8.87
N LEU A 47 8.81 7.99 8.10
CA LEU A 47 9.08 9.34 8.61
C LEU A 47 8.03 9.76 9.64
N ALA A 48 6.74 9.57 9.34
CA ALA A 48 5.65 9.90 10.25
C ALA A 48 5.75 9.12 11.58
N THR A 49 6.11 7.84 11.51
CA THR A 49 6.28 6.98 12.68
C THR A 49 7.50 7.38 13.51
N ALA A 50 8.58 7.83 12.87
CA ALA A 50 9.80 8.25 13.57
C ALA A 50 9.66 9.61 14.29
N GLN A 51 8.62 10.39 13.97
CA GLN A 51 8.33 11.69 14.56
C GLN A 51 7.35 11.63 15.75
N GLN A 52 6.86 10.43 16.08
CA GLN A 52 5.99 10.16 17.23
C GLN A 52 6.83 9.77 18.46
#